data_AF-A0A225NIE7-F1
#
_entry.id   AF-A0A225NIE7-F1
#
_cell.length_a   1.000
_cell.length_b   1.000
_cell.length_c   1.000
_cell.angle_alpha   90.00
_cell.angle_beta   90.00
_cell.angle_gamma   90.00
#
_symmetry.space_group_name_H-M   'P 1'
#
loop_
_entity.id
_entity.type
_entity.pdbx_description
1 polymer ?
#
loop_
_entity_poly.entity_id
_entity_poly.type
_entity_poly.pdbx_seq_one_letter_code
_entity_poly.pdbx_strand_id
1 'polypeptide(L)' 'MKTVYFAVAAMGITLAACSQPEPEPVYVQPTYDKFGTPSCSVGYDLATLESGALVCAPLPPA' A
#
# COMPACT_ATOMS: atom_id res chain seq x y z
N MET A 1 33.87 16.38 -23.88
CA MET A 1 32.83 16.71 -22.88
C MET A 1 31.43 16.55 -23.49
N LYS A 2 31.05 15.34 -23.93
CA LYS A 2 29.72 15.10 -24.57
C LYS A 2 29.06 13.81 -24.06
N THR A 3 29.87 12.85 -23.63
CA THR A 3 29.46 11.60 -22.97
C THR A 3 28.96 11.79 -21.53
N VAL A 4 29.38 12.86 -20.84
CA VAL A 4 29.02 13.11 -19.44
C VAL A 4 27.54 13.45 -19.26
N TYR A 5 26.94 14.12 -20.26
CA TYR A 5 25.54 14.55 -20.19
C TYR A 5 24.54 13.39 -20.30
N PHE A 6 24.88 12.33 -21.03
CA PHE A 6 24.00 11.16 -21.18
C PHE A 6 23.91 10.34 -19.88
N ALA A 7 24.99 10.26 -19.10
CA ALA A 7 25.00 9.51 -17.84
C ALA A 7 24.09 10.15 -16.77
N VAL A 8 24.06 11.49 -16.72
CA VAL A 8 23.23 12.23 -15.75
C VAL A 8 21.74 12.12 -16.07
N ALA A 9 21.38 12.12 -17.36
CA ALA A 9 19.99 11.97 -17.79
C ALA A 9 19.43 10.56 -17.48
N ALA A 10 20.24 9.51 -17.64
CA ALA A 10 19.83 8.14 -17.34
C ALA A 10 19.58 7.91 -15.83
N MET A 11 20.39 8.52 -14.96
CA MET A 11 20.18 8.47 -13.50
C MET A 11 18.91 9.20 -13.07
N GLY A 12 18.55 10.31 -13.72
CA GLY A 12 17.32 11.06 -13.39
C GLY A 12 16.03 10.26 -13.61
N ILE A 13 16.00 9.40 -14.63
CA ILE A 13 14.81 8.60 -14.97
C ILE A 13 14.58 7.48 -13.95
N THR A 14 15.65 6.88 -13.40
CA THR A 14 15.52 5.82 -12.39
C THR A 14 15.06 6.34 -11.03
N LEU A 15 15.40 7.60 -10.69
CA LEU A 15 14.92 8.26 -9.46
C LEU A 15 13.44 8.61 -9.54
N ALA A 16 12.92 8.97 -10.71
CA ALA A 16 11.51 9.29 -10.92
C ALA A 16 10.57 8.07 -10.76
N ALA A 17 11.09 6.86 -10.97
CA ALA A 17 10.33 5.62 -10.80
C ALA A 17 10.07 5.26 -9.33
N CYS A 18 10.87 5.79 -8.39
CA CYS A 18 10.63 5.62 -6.94
C CYS A 18 9.73 6.70 -6.34
N SER A 19 9.42 7.76 -7.09
CA SER A 19 8.51 8.84 -6.64
C SER A 19 7.04 8.60 -7.00
N GLN A 20 6.67 7.36 -7.35
CA GLN A 20 5.26 7.03 -7.46
C GLN A 20 4.64 7.11 -6.06
N PRO A 21 3.60 7.93 -5.85
CA PRO A 21 2.88 7.94 -4.58
C PRO A 21 2.45 6.51 -4.26
N GLU A 22 2.78 6.04 -3.06
CA GLU A 22 2.36 4.73 -2.62
C GLU A 22 0.81 4.70 -2.68
N PRO A 23 0.19 3.70 -3.34
CA PRO A 23 -1.25 3.64 -3.45
C PRO A 23 -1.87 3.75 -2.07
N GLU A 24 -2.87 4.61 -1.90
CA GLU A 24 -3.57 4.70 -0.62
C GLU A 24 -4.13 3.32 -0.27
N PRO A 25 -3.91 2.83 0.98
CA PRO A 25 -4.39 1.53 1.39
C PRO A 25 -5.91 1.52 1.31
N VAL A 26 -6.45 0.60 0.50
CA VAL A 26 -7.90 0.44 0.37
C VAL A 26 -8.39 -0.33 1.59
N TYR A 27 -9.02 0.35 2.54
CA TYR A 27 -9.68 -0.32 3.67
C TYR A 27 -11.02 -0.91 3.23
N VAL A 28 -11.26 -2.17 3.59
CA VAL A 28 -12.54 -2.85 3.31
C VAL A 28 -13.28 -3.17 4.59
N GLN A 29 -14.60 -3.31 4.50
CA GLN A 29 -15.41 -3.69 5.66
C GLN A 29 -15.20 -5.18 5.99
N PRO A 30 -15.02 -5.53 7.26
CA PRO A 30 -14.93 -6.92 7.69
C PRO A 30 -16.26 -7.64 7.49
N THR A 31 -16.18 -8.92 7.17
CA THR A 31 -17.33 -9.81 7.17
C THR A 31 -17.51 -10.43 8.55
N TYR A 32 -18.74 -10.49 9.02
CA TYR A 32 -19.07 -11.07 10.32
C TYR A 32 -19.70 -12.44 10.14
N ASP A 33 -19.24 -13.41 10.93
CA ASP A 33 -19.93 -14.68 11.04
C ASP A 33 -21.23 -14.53 11.89
N LYS A 34 -22.00 -15.62 12.00
CA LYS A 34 -23.24 -15.65 12.78
C LYS A 34 -23.05 -15.39 14.29
N PHE A 35 -21.82 -15.46 14.79
CA PHE A 35 -21.44 -15.20 16.17
C PHE A 35 -20.89 -13.79 16.37
N GLY A 36 -20.75 -12.99 15.30
CA GLY A 36 -20.21 -11.64 15.34
C GLY A 36 -18.68 -11.59 15.31
N THR A 37 -18.00 -12.69 14.95
CA THR A 37 -16.55 -12.69 14.77
C THR A 37 -16.20 -11.99 13.46
N PRO A 38 -15.36 -10.95 13.47
CA PRO A 38 -14.94 -10.28 12.26
C PRO A 38 -13.87 -11.07 11.52
N SER A 39 -13.91 -11.03 10.19
CA SER A 39 -12.96 -11.71 9.30
C SER A 39 -12.69 -10.88 8.07
N CYS A 40 -11.49 -11.03 7.51
CA CYS A 40 -11.04 -10.33 6.30
C CYS A 40 -10.80 -11.31 5.16
N SER A 41 -10.99 -10.83 3.93
CA SER A 41 -10.60 -11.57 2.73
C SER A 41 -9.07 -11.73 2.65
N VAL A 42 -8.61 -12.75 1.92
CA VAL A 42 -7.19 -12.97 1.63
C VAL A 42 -6.52 -11.68 1.14
N GLY A 43 -5.34 -11.37 1.68
CA GLY A 43 -4.59 -10.15 1.38
C GLY A 43 -4.86 -8.99 2.34
N TYR A 44 -5.76 -9.16 3.30
CA TYR A 44 -6.11 -8.16 4.30
C TYR A 44 -6.07 -8.74 5.71
N ASP A 45 -5.70 -7.90 6.69
CA ASP A 45 -5.70 -8.21 8.11
C ASP A 45 -6.65 -7.29 8.87
N LEU A 46 -7.13 -7.78 10.03
CA LEU A 46 -8.05 -7.01 10.87
C LEU A 46 -7.29 -5.89 11.59
N ALA A 47 -7.74 -4.65 11.40
CA ALA A 47 -7.18 -3.47 12.03
C ALA A 47 -8.27 -2.61 12.70
N THR A 48 -7.88 -1.82 13.69
CA THR A 48 -8.76 -0.87 14.37
C THR A 48 -8.30 0.54 14.01
N LEU A 49 -9.20 1.34 13.42
CA LEU A 49 -8.95 2.76 13.16
C LEU A 49 -8.95 3.57 14.47
N GLU A 50 -8.40 4.78 14.43
CA GLU A 50 -8.42 5.72 15.56
C GLU A 50 -9.85 6.07 16.00
N SER A 51 -10.82 5.98 15.09
CA SER A 51 -12.25 6.12 15.38
C SER A 51 -12.85 4.95 16.17
N GLY A 52 -12.10 3.87 16.39
CA GLY A 52 -12.58 2.63 17.00
C GLY A 52 -13.29 1.68 16.02
N ALA A 53 -13.36 2.02 14.73
CA ALA A 53 -13.96 1.16 13.72
C ALA A 53 -13.03 -0.02 13.37
N LEU A 54 -13.58 -1.23 13.30
CA LEU A 54 -12.89 -2.40 12.77
C LEU A 54 -12.92 -2.36 11.25
N VAL A 55 -11.75 -2.45 10.63
CA VAL A 55 -11.56 -2.46 9.18
C VAL A 55 -10.60 -3.59 8.79
N CYS A 56 -10.65 -4.00 7.54
CA CYS A 56 -9.66 -4.87 6.96
C CYS A 56 -8.63 -4.01 6.21
N ALA A 57 -7.39 -4.00 6.70
CA ALA A 57 -6.27 -3.27 6.12
C ALA A 57 -5.43 -4.20 5.24
N PRO A 58 -4.88 -3.74 4.11
CA PRO A 58 -4.05 -4.57 3.25
C PRO A 58 -2.79 -5.02 4.01
N LEU A 59 -2.37 -6.27 3.75
CA LEU A 59 -1.13 -6.78 4.31
C LEU A 59 0.08 -5.99 3.77
N PRO A 60 1.11 -5.73 4.60
CA PRO A 60 2.33 -5.12 4.11
C PRO A 60 2.98 -6.02 3.03
N PRO A 61 3.62 -5.44 2.01
CA PRO A 61 4.41 -6.21 1.06
C PRO A 61 5.52 -6.96 1.83
N ALA A 62 5.69 -8.25 1.52
CA ALA A 62 6.68 -9.12 2.15
C ALA A 62 8.12 -8.81 1.70
#